data_AF-A0A6C1E8V9-F1
#
_entry.id   AF-A0A6C1E8V9-F1
#
_cell.length_a   1.000
_cell.length_b   1.000
_cell.length_c   1.000
_cell.angle_alpha   90.00
_cell.angle_beta   90.00
_cell.angle_gamma   90.00
#
_symmetry.space_group_name_H-M   'P 1'
#
loop_
_entity.id
_entity.type
_entity.pdbx_description
1 polymer ?
#
loop_
_entity_poly.entity_id
_entity_poly.type
_entity_poly.pdbx_seq_one_letter_code
_entity_poly.pdbx_strand_id
1 'polypeptide(L)'
;MAKTSKASTTSSAVITDFQEAFKTSKKAYFAQIEKNPKLKLIDIFCFFLVLLGIIQFAFIVLIRDNFPFNAFLSGFIICVGQFVLLVSLRLQLCDSFPGIPKNRAFGEFIVASLILHFVCLHFIN
;
A
#
# COMPACT_ATOMS: atom_id res chain seq x y z
N MET A 1 17.44 -2.52 52.04
CA MET A 1 17.91 -2.29 50.66
C MET A 1 16.71 -2.39 49.73
N ALA A 2 16.46 -1.36 48.93
CA ALA A 2 15.27 -1.22 48.09
C ALA A 2 15.51 -1.70 46.65
N LYS A 3 14.39 -2.01 45.98
CA LYS A 3 14.13 -1.88 44.52
C LYS A 3 14.57 -3.04 43.60
N THR A 4 13.69 -4.04 43.46
CA THR A 4 13.67 -4.93 42.27
C THR A 4 12.25 -5.47 41.97
N SER A 5 11.30 -4.59 41.59
CA SER A 5 10.00 -5.01 41.03
C SER A 5 9.36 -3.88 40.21
N LYS A 6 9.95 -3.52 39.07
CA LYS A 6 9.39 -2.49 38.18
C LYS A 6 9.50 -2.83 36.68
N ALA A 7 10.10 -3.96 36.33
CA ALA A 7 10.35 -4.34 34.94
C ALA A 7 9.23 -5.22 34.32
N SER A 8 8.49 -6.01 35.11
CA SER A 8 7.45 -6.91 34.58
C SER A 8 6.11 -6.22 34.29
N THR A 9 5.78 -5.14 35.00
CA THR A 9 4.51 -4.39 34.83
C THR A 9 4.50 -3.53 33.55
N THR A 10 5.66 -3.03 33.12
CA THR A 10 5.76 -2.13 31.95
C THR A 10 5.54 -2.85 30.63
N SER A 11 6.06 -4.07 30.46
CA SER A 11 5.88 -4.84 29.21
C SER A 11 4.44 -5.27 28.98
N SER A 12 3.71 -5.63 30.05
CA SER A 12 2.29 -5.97 29.95
C SER A 12 1.42 -4.77 29.58
N ALA A 13 1.72 -3.58 30.12
CA ALA A 13 1.02 -2.35 29.79
C ALA A 13 1.23 -1.92 28.32
N VAL A 14 2.46 -2.06 27.80
CA VAL A 14 2.76 -1.71 26.39
C VAL A 14 2.01 -2.62 25.41
N ILE A 15 1.88 -3.92 25.72
CA ILE A 15 1.13 -4.86 24.88
C ILE A 15 -0.35 -4.51 24.87
N THR A 16 -0.94 -4.13 26.01
CA THR A 16 -2.34 -3.72 26.08
C THR A 16 -2.61 -2.42 25.31
N ASP A 17 -1.70 -1.45 25.40
CA ASP A 17 -1.83 -0.18 24.66
C ASP A 17 -1.75 -0.42 23.14
N PHE A 18 -0.84 -1.30 22.69
CA PHE A 18 -0.74 -1.65 21.27
C PHE A 18 -1.99 -2.40 20.78
N GLN A 19 -2.53 -3.31 21.58
CA GLN A 19 -3.77 -4.02 21.26
C GLN A 19 -4.95 -3.05 21.14
N GLU A 20 -5.05 -2.07 22.02
CA GLU A 20 -6.09 -1.05 21.97
C GLU A 20 -5.92 -0.13 20.76
N ALA A 21 -4.71 0.34 20.49
CA ALA A 21 -4.39 1.14 19.30
C ALA A 21 -4.73 0.38 18.01
N PHE A 22 -4.39 -0.90 17.92
CA PHE A 22 -4.70 -1.75 16.77
C PHE A 22 -6.21 -1.95 16.61
N LYS A 23 -6.92 -2.27 17.71
CA LYS A 23 -8.38 -2.46 17.70
C LYS A 23 -9.10 -1.18 17.27
N THR A 24 -8.66 -0.03 17.78
CA THR A 24 -9.22 1.29 17.44
C THR A 24 -8.97 1.63 15.99
N SER A 25 -7.74 1.47 15.50
CA SER A 25 -7.35 1.74 14.10
C SER A 25 -8.11 0.83 13.13
N LYS A 26 -8.24 -0.46 13.46
CA LYS A 26 -9.02 -1.42 12.67
C LYS A 26 -10.48 -0.99 12.57
N LYS A 27 -11.12 -0.66 13.70
CA LYS A 27 -12.52 -0.19 13.72
C LYS A 27 -12.71 1.08 12.89
N ALA A 28 -11.82 2.06 13.04
CA ALA A 28 -11.87 3.31 12.29
C ALA A 28 -11.72 3.09 10.77
N TYR A 29 -10.78 2.23 10.37
CA TYR A 29 -10.53 1.90 8.97
C TYR A 29 -11.73 1.22 8.30
N PHE A 30 -12.32 0.20 8.94
CA PHE A 30 -13.49 -0.48 8.37
C PHE A 30 -14.70 0.45 8.27
N ALA A 31 -14.93 1.31 9.27
CA ALA A 31 -15.98 2.33 9.20
C ALA A 31 -15.75 3.33 8.04
N GLN A 32 -14.48 3.70 7.76
CA GLN A 32 -14.13 4.57 6.64
C GLN A 32 -14.43 3.93 5.28
N ILE A 33 -14.12 2.64 5.14
CA ILE A 33 -14.36 1.86 3.91
C ILE A 33 -15.85 1.72 3.63
N GLU A 34 -16.65 1.39 4.64
CA GLU A 34 -18.09 1.21 4.47
C GLU A 34 -18.79 2.51 4.05
N LYS A 35 -18.30 3.65 4.53
CA LYS A 35 -18.82 4.98 4.17
C LYS A 35 -18.52 5.35 2.71
N ASN A 36 -17.41 4.91 2.14
CA ASN A 36 -16.92 5.34 0.83
C ASN A 36 -16.59 4.16 -0.10
N PRO A 37 -17.50 3.75 -1.01
CA PRO A 37 -17.27 2.60 -1.89
C PRO A 37 -16.06 2.79 -2.84
N LYS A 38 -15.70 4.04 -3.17
CA LYS A 38 -14.52 4.35 -3.98
C LYS A 38 -13.21 3.99 -3.27
N LEU A 39 -13.12 4.27 -1.96
CA LEU A 39 -11.95 3.91 -1.15
C LEU A 39 -11.83 2.39 -1.03
N LYS A 40 -12.97 1.68 -0.86
CA LYS A 40 -13.00 0.22 -0.87
C LYS A 40 -12.39 -0.37 -2.14
N LEU A 41 -12.74 0.19 -3.30
CA LEU A 41 -12.20 -0.26 -4.59
C LEU A 41 -10.68 -0.04 -4.67
N ILE A 42 -10.20 1.14 -4.25
CA ILE A 42 -8.77 1.47 -4.24
C ILE A 42 -8.00 0.54 -3.32
N ASP A 43 -8.48 0.31 -2.10
CA ASP A 43 -7.78 -0.51 -1.10
C ASP A 43 -7.74 -1.99 -1.52
N ILE A 44 -8.80 -2.52 -2.13
CA ILE A 44 -8.81 -3.87 -2.70
C ILE A 44 -7.83 -3.98 -3.88
N PHE A 45 -7.79 -2.96 -4.75
CA PHE A 45 -6.86 -2.96 -5.88
C PHE A 45 -5.40 -2.91 -5.40
N CYS A 46 -5.09 -2.07 -4.41
CA CYS A 46 -3.79 -2.04 -3.74
C CYS A 46 -3.39 -3.41 -3.15
N PHE A 47 -4.34 -4.10 -2.50
CA PHE A 47 -4.09 -5.43 -1.95
C PHE A 47 -3.68 -6.43 -3.04
N PHE A 48 -4.39 -6.47 -4.16
CA PHE A 48 -4.03 -7.34 -5.29
C PHE A 48 -2.68 -6.98 -5.93
N LEU A 49 -2.32 -5.69 -5.99
CA LEU A 49 -1.00 -5.27 -6.49
C LEU A 49 0.14 -5.78 -5.59
N VAL A 50 -0.05 -5.74 -4.27
CA VAL A 50 0.91 -6.30 -3.30
C VAL A 50 1.01 -7.81 -3.47
N LEU A 51 -0.12 -8.51 -3.61
CA LEU A 51 -0.13 -9.95 -3.86
C LEU A 51 0.63 -10.31 -5.15
N LEU A 52 0.40 -9.59 -6.25
CA LEU A 52 1.11 -9.80 -7.51
C LEU A 52 2.61 -9.56 -7.37
N GLY A 53 3.02 -8.49 -6.67
CA GLY A 53 4.42 -8.22 -6.38
C GLY A 53 5.09 -9.32 -5.56
N ILE A 54 4.39 -9.86 -4.56
CA ILE A 54 4.87 -11.01 -3.76
C ILE A 54 5.01 -12.26 -4.62
N ILE A 55 4.02 -12.55 -5.48
CA ILE A 55 4.05 -13.71 -6.38
C ILE A 55 5.23 -13.62 -7.34
N GLN A 56 5.44 -12.46 -7.98
CA GLN A 56 6.57 -12.24 -8.90
C GLN A 56 7.92 -12.35 -8.19
N PHE A 57 8.04 -11.78 -6.99
CA PHE A 57 9.26 -11.89 -6.20
C PHE A 57 9.53 -13.34 -5.76
N ALA A 58 8.50 -14.05 -5.30
CA ALA A 58 8.61 -15.46 -4.92
C ALA A 58 9.00 -16.35 -6.11
N PHE A 59 8.47 -16.09 -7.30
CA PHE A 59 8.82 -16.81 -8.53
C PHE A 59 10.32 -16.75 -8.81
N ILE A 60 10.91 -15.56 -8.75
CA ILE A 60 12.35 -15.36 -8.95
C ILE A 60 13.19 -16.06 -7.87
N VAL A 61 12.80 -15.92 -6.60
CA VAL A 61 13.51 -16.56 -5.49
C VAL A 61 13.48 -18.08 -5.61
N LEU A 62 12.37 -18.65 -6.07
CA LEU A 62 12.18 -20.11 -6.19
C LEU A 62 12.93 -20.71 -7.38
N ILE A 63 12.82 -20.08 -8.55
CA ILE A 63 13.45 -20.59 -9.78
C ILE A 63 14.97 -20.39 -9.76
N ARG A 64 15.46 -19.41 -8.98
CA ARG A 64 16.89 -19.08 -8.86
C ARG A 64 17.54 -18.74 -10.21
N ASP A 65 16.72 -18.34 -11.17
CA ASP A 65 17.09 -17.77 -12.45
C ASP A 65 16.36 -16.44 -12.62
N ASN A 66 17.09 -15.44 -13.10
CA ASN A 66 16.63 -14.08 -13.28
C ASN A 66 16.46 -13.71 -14.76
N PHE A 67 16.64 -14.66 -15.69
CA PHE A 67 16.52 -14.38 -17.11
C PHE A 67 15.06 -14.46 -17.59
N PRO A 68 14.49 -13.42 -18.26
CA PRO A 68 15.04 -12.08 -18.50
C PRO A 68 14.75 -11.08 -17.35
N PHE A 69 15.80 -10.39 -16.89
CA PHE A 69 15.74 -9.51 -15.70
C PHE A 69 14.86 -8.28 -15.94
N ASN A 70 14.84 -7.76 -17.17
CA ASN A 70 14.00 -6.63 -17.58
C ASN A 70 12.51 -6.95 -17.45
N ALA A 71 12.09 -8.17 -17.78
CA ALA A 71 10.68 -8.56 -17.68
C ALA A 71 10.22 -8.63 -16.23
N PHE A 72 11.05 -9.18 -15.34
CA PHE A 72 10.78 -9.17 -13.91
C PHE A 72 10.73 -7.75 -13.36
N LEU A 73 11.75 -6.94 -13.63
CA LEU A 73 11.82 -5.59 -13.10
C LEU A 73 10.66 -4.75 -13.64
N SER A 74 10.30 -4.88 -14.91
CA SER A 74 9.11 -4.23 -15.49
C SER A 74 7.82 -4.66 -14.78
N GLY A 75 7.60 -5.97 -14.62
CA GLY A 75 6.42 -6.52 -13.94
C GLY A 75 6.34 -6.13 -12.46
N PHE A 76 7.48 -6.01 -11.78
CA PHE A 76 7.53 -5.67 -10.37
C PHE A 76 7.33 -4.16 -10.16
N ILE A 77 8.01 -3.34 -10.96
CA ILE A 77 7.93 -1.88 -10.89
C ILE A 77 6.55 -1.38 -11.33
N ILE A 78 5.86 -2.01 -12.29
CA ILE A 78 4.49 -1.62 -12.61
C ILE A 78 3.53 -1.87 -11.43
N CYS A 79 3.71 -2.96 -10.68
CA CYS A 79 2.93 -3.23 -9.47
C CYS A 79 3.21 -2.20 -8.36
N VAL A 80 4.49 -1.92 -8.08
CA VAL A 80 4.90 -0.95 -7.05
C VAL A 80 4.48 0.47 -7.44
N GLY A 81 4.75 0.88 -8.67
CA GLY A 81 4.41 2.21 -9.19
C GLY A 81 2.91 2.45 -9.16
N GLN A 82 2.11 1.47 -9.59
CA GLN A 82 0.66 1.61 -9.57
C GLN A 82 0.12 1.66 -8.14
N PHE A 83 0.71 0.90 -7.21
CA PHE A 83 0.37 0.97 -5.78
C PHE A 83 0.62 2.38 -5.22
N VAL A 84 1.78 2.98 -5.51
CA VAL A 84 2.11 4.34 -5.05
C VAL A 84 1.12 5.37 -5.61
N LEU A 85 0.77 5.27 -6.90
CA LEU A 85 -0.20 6.17 -7.52
C LEU A 85 -1.60 6.03 -6.90
N LEU A 86 -2.04 4.82 -6.60
CA LEU A 86 -3.33 4.57 -5.94
C LEU A 86 -3.36 5.09 -4.52
N VAL A 87 -2.28 4.92 -3.75
CA VAL A 87 -2.17 5.48 -2.39
C VAL A 87 -2.19 7.00 -2.44
N SER A 88 -1.51 7.63 -3.40
CA SER A 88 -1.58 9.08 -3.63
C SER A 88 -3.01 9.54 -3.93
N LEU A 89 -3.72 8.84 -4.83
CA LEU A 89 -5.12 9.12 -5.15
C LEU A 89 -6.04 8.92 -3.92
N ARG A 90 -5.81 7.88 -3.12
CA ARG A 90 -6.56 7.59 -1.88
C ARG A 90 -6.47 8.75 -0.90
N LEU A 91 -5.27 9.31 -0.70
CA LEU A 91 -5.05 10.44 0.20
C LEU A 91 -5.85 11.67 -0.28
N GLN A 92 -5.77 12.00 -1.57
CA GLN A 92 -6.49 13.14 -2.17
C GLN A 92 -8.01 12.96 -2.19
N LEU A 93 -8.51 11.71 -2.24
CA LEU A 93 -9.94 11.40 -2.19
C LEU A 93 -10.50 11.42 -0.76
N CYS A 94 -9.70 11.01 0.22
CA CYS A 94 -10.04 11.05 1.64
C CYS A 94 -10.18 12.50 2.10
N ASP A 95 -9.09 13.26 2.00
CA ASP A 95 -9.02 14.67 2.38
C ASP A 95 -8.48 15.47 1.19
N SER A 96 -9.36 16.29 0.60
CA SER A 96 -9.01 17.03 -0.61
C SER A 96 -7.92 18.05 -0.32
N PHE A 97 -6.89 18.07 -1.14
CA PHE A 97 -5.84 19.08 -1.03
C PHE A 97 -6.36 20.46 -1.46
N PRO A 98 -5.89 21.55 -0.82
CA PRO A 98 -6.31 22.89 -1.18
C PRO A 98 -5.93 23.19 -2.65
N GLY A 99 -6.89 23.68 -3.43
CA GLY A 99 -6.69 23.98 -4.85
C GLY A 99 -6.70 22.77 -5.80
N ILE A 100 -6.92 21.55 -5.30
CA ILE A 100 -7.00 20.33 -6.11
C ILE A 100 -8.37 19.70 -5.93
N PRO A 101 -9.30 19.87 -6.91
CA PRO A 101 -10.58 19.19 -6.88
C PRO A 101 -10.42 17.70 -7.18
N LYS A 102 -11.31 16.85 -6.63
CA LYS A 102 -11.26 15.39 -6.79
C LYS A 102 -11.26 14.92 -8.25
N ASN A 103 -11.90 15.65 -9.15
CA ASN A 103 -11.90 15.33 -10.59
C ASN A 103 -10.51 15.54 -11.21
N ARG A 104 -9.79 16.59 -10.80
CA ARG A 104 -8.41 16.85 -11.24
C ARG A 104 -7.46 15.80 -10.68
N ALA A 105 -7.58 15.45 -9.39
CA ALA A 105 -6.81 14.38 -8.77
C ALA A 105 -6.92 13.05 -9.54
N PHE A 106 -8.14 12.70 -9.97
CA PHE A 106 -8.38 11.50 -10.77
C PHE A 106 -7.79 11.61 -12.18
N GLY A 107 -7.88 12.77 -12.82
CA GLY A 107 -7.24 13.02 -14.13
C GLY A 107 -5.71 12.89 -14.07
N GLU A 108 -5.07 13.48 -13.05
CA GLU A 108 -3.63 13.37 -12.82
C GLU A 108 -3.21 11.92 -12.56
N PHE A 109 -4.01 11.15 -11.80
CA PHE A 109 -3.81 9.71 -11.61
C PHE A 109 -3.83 8.95 -12.94
N ILE A 110 -4.82 9.17 -13.81
CA ILE A 110 -4.92 8.47 -15.09
C ILE A 110 -3.68 8.75 -15.94
N VAL A 111 -3.29 10.02 -16.08
CA VAL A 111 -2.13 10.40 -16.91
C VAL A 111 -0.85 9.78 -16.35
N ALA A 112 -0.63 9.84 -15.03
CA ALA A 112 0.53 9.21 -14.39
C ALA A 112 0.54 7.69 -14.58
N SER A 113 -0.60 7.01 -14.44
CA SER A 113 -0.73 5.58 -14.68
C SER A 113 -0.43 5.24 -16.14
N LEU A 114 -0.94 6.00 -17.12
CA LEU A 114 -0.66 5.74 -18.54
C LEU A 114 0.83 5.86 -18.86
N ILE A 115 1.51 6.88 -18.32
CA ILE A 115 2.96 7.06 -18.47
C ILE A 115 3.70 5.87 -17.86
N LEU A 116 3.33 5.45 -16.64
CA LEU A 116 3.92 4.29 -15.98
C LEU A 116 3.77 3.02 -16.83
N HIS A 117 2.56 2.75 -17.33
CA HIS A 117 2.31 1.56 -18.16
C HIS A 117 3.11 1.61 -19.47
N PHE A 118 3.18 2.78 -20.13
CA PHE A 118 3.98 2.96 -21.33
C PHE A 118 5.46 2.67 -21.08
N VAL A 119 6.04 3.25 -20.02
CA VAL A 119 7.45 3.04 -19.66
C VAL A 119 7.73 1.57 -19.34
N CYS A 120 6.87 0.91 -18.56
CA CYS A 120 7.05 -0.50 -18.22
C CYS A 120 6.92 -1.41 -19.45
N LEU A 121 5.95 -1.17 -20.33
CA LEU A 121 5.78 -1.93 -21.57
C LEU A 121 6.94 -1.75 -22.54
N HIS A 122 7.53 -0.56 -22.61
CA HIS A 122 8.74 -0.31 -23.39
C HIS A 122 9.97 -0.99 -22.76
N PHE A 123 10.07 -0.99 -21.43
CA PHE A 123 11.21 -1.53 -20.70
C PHE A 123 11.21 -3.07 -20.59
N ILE A 124 10.08 -3.73 -20.81
CA ILE A 124 9.94 -5.19 -20.60
C ILE A 124 10.84 -6.04 -21.53
N ASN A 125 11.23 -5.48 -22.68
CA ASN A 125 12.06 -6.11 -23.71
C ASN A 125 13.44 -5.46 -23.76
#